data_AF-A0A257MGL5-F1
#
_entry.id   AF-A0A257MGL5-F1
#
_cell.length_a   1.000
_cell.length_b   1.000
_cell.length_c   1.000
_cell.angle_alpha   90.00
_cell.angle_beta   90.00
_cell.angle_gamma   90.00
#
_symmetry.space_group_name_H-M   'P 1'
#
loop_
_entity.id
_entity.type
_entity.pdbx_description
1 polymer ?
#
loop_
_entity_poly.entity_id
_entity_poly.type
_entity_poly.pdbx_seq_one_letter_code
_entity_poly.pdbx_strand_id
1 'polypeptide(L)'
;MNNSIIIDGEKFSADDLMLLAGEDTIKEPEKVKGYMLLVARALRDPFRLPWLLKDIFNLCIKEEDQREMRLCLIRVQVQAELMMNQDIQRFQQRRYVAQVIEILLFNELLLAPREPVEEGEIE
;
A
#
# COMPACT_ATOMS: atom_id res chain seq x y z
N MET A 1 20.11 4.28 -9.39
CA MET A 1 19.56 5.43 -10.14
C MET A 1 18.07 5.43 -9.86
N ASN A 2 17.53 6.48 -9.24
CA ASN A 2 16.10 6.52 -8.90
C ASN A 2 15.30 6.73 -10.19
N ASN A 3 14.83 5.63 -10.77
CA ASN A 3 14.02 5.68 -11.97
C ASN A 3 12.64 6.25 -11.62
N SER A 4 12.10 7.10 -12.48
CA SER A 4 10.86 7.82 -12.19
C SER A 4 9.95 7.88 -13.40
N ILE A 5 8.65 7.78 -13.15
CA ILE A 5 7.60 7.82 -14.18
C ILE A 5 6.76 9.07 -13.93
N ILE A 6 6.40 9.79 -15.00
CA ILE A 6 5.52 10.95 -14.93
C ILE A 6 4.12 10.51 -15.36
N ILE A 7 3.13 10.74 -14.49
CA ILE A 7 1.71 10.43 -14.74
C ILE A 7 0.93 11.68 -14.34
N ASP A 8 0.09 12.19 -15.25
CA ASP A 8 -0.70 13.42 -15.05
C ASP A 8 0.13 14.63 -14.57
N GLY A 9 1.38 14.73 -15.03
CA GLY A 9 2.31 15.81 -14.65
C GLY A 9 2.95 15.66 -13.27
N GLU A 10 2.64 14.60 -12.51
CA GLU A 10 3.29 14.28 -11.24
C GLU A 10 4.37 13.20 -11.42
N LYS A 11 5.49 13.35 -10.70
CA LYS A 11 6.62 12.42 -10.70
C LYS A 11 6.45 11.36 -9.61
N PHE A 12 6.52 10.09 -10.02
CA PHE A 12 6.44 8.91 -9.15
C PHE A 12 7.73 8.09 -9.21
N SER A 13 8.05 7.41 -8.11
CA SER A 13 9.11 6.39 -8.08
C SER A 13 8.68 5.19 -8.92
N ALA A 14 9.51 4.77 -9.87
CA ALA A 14 9.21 3.59 -10.68
C ALA A 14 9.12 2.34 -9.79
N ASP A 15 10.01 2.21 -8.81
CA ASP A 15 10.06 1.06 -7.89
C ASP A 15 8.78 0.97 -7.04
N ASP A 16 8.26 2.13 -6.60
CA ASP A 16 6.99 2.15 -5.87
C ASP A 16 5.84 1.75 -6.78
N LEU A 17 5.77 2.25 -8.02
CA LEU A 17 4.69 1.88 -8.94
C LEU A 17 4.73 0.40 -9.32
N MET A 18 5.93 -0.15 -9.58
CA MET A 18 6.14 -1.57 -9.88
C MET A 18 5.71 -2.45 -8.70
N LEU A 19 6.09 -2.07 -7.47
CA LEU A 19 5.65 -2.76 -6.26
C LEU A 19 4.13 -2.76 -6.12
N LEU A 20 3.49 -1.60 -6.29
CA LEU A 20 2.06 -1.44 -6.09
C LEU A 20 1.26 -2.22 -7.15
N ALA A 21 1.72 -2.20 -8.41
CA ALA A 21 1.14 -2.97 -9.51
C ALA A 21 1.45 -4.49 -9.39
N GLY A 22 2.50 -4.87 -8.67
CA GLY A 22 2.97 -6.26 -8.64
C GLY A 22 3.61 -6.70 -9.96
N GLU A 23 4.26 -5.78 -10.65
CA GLU A 23 4.81 -5.96 -12.00
C GLU A 23 6.30 -5.60 -12.03
N ASP A 24 7.11 -6.32 -12.80
CA ASP A 24 8.54 -6.02 -12.95
C ASP A 24 8.80 -4.76 -13.81
N THR A 25 7.79 -4.31 -14.57
CA THR A 25 7.87 -3.12 -15.43
C THR A 25 6.50 -2.46 -15.60
N ILE A 26 6.46 -1.13 -15.63
CA ILE A 26 5.26 -0.37 -15.99
C ILE A 26 5.30 -0.06 -17.49
N LYS A 27 4.56 -0.84 -18.28
CA LYS A 27 4.51 -0.69 -19.75
C LYS A 27 3.56 0.43 -20.20
N GLU A 28 2.47 0.62 -19.46
CA GLU A 28 1.37 1.53 -19.79
C GLU A 28 1.08 2.43 -18.58
N PRO A 29 1.89 3.50 -18.35
CA PRO A 29 1.73 4.40 -17.21
C PRO A 29 0.33 5.00 -17.06
N GLU A 30 -0.36 5.25 -18.17
CA GLU A 30 -1.72 5.77 -18.22
C GLU A 30 -2.79 4.79 -17.70
N LYS A 31 -2.46 3.50 -17.61
CA LYS A 31 -3.34 2.47 -17.02
C LYS A 31 -3.14 2.29 -15.52
N VAL A 32 -2.13 2.94 -14.93
CA VAL A 32 -1.91 2.89 -13.48
C VAL A 32 -3.13 3.49 -12.77
N LYS A 33 -3.72 2.70 -11.89
CA LYS A 33 -4.97 3.06 -11.22
C LYS A 33 -4.76 4.23 -10.26
N GLY A 34 -5.73 5.14 -10.19
CA GLY A 34 -5.65 6.32 -9.31
C GLY A 34 -5.41 6.00 -7.84
N TYR A 35 -5.94 4.88 -7.34
CA TYR A 35 -5.68 4.43 -5.97
C TYR A 35 -4.21 4.04 -5.75
N MET A 36 -3.52 3.47 -6.75
CA MET A 36 -2.08 3.18 -6.67
C MET A 36 -1.28 4.47 -6.60
N LEU A 37 -1.67 5.49 -7.37
CA LEU A 37 -1.03 6.81 -7.31
C LEU A 37 -1.21 7.46 -5.92
N LEU A 38 -2.39 7.33 -5.32
CA LEU A 38 -2.64 7.83 -3.96
C LEU A 38 -1.76 7.13 -2.92
N VAL A 39 -1.65 5.79 -3.00
CA VAL A 39 -0.75 5.03 -2.12
C VAL A 39 0.70 5.45 -2.35
N ALA A 40 1.15 5.58 -3.61
CA ALA A 40 2.51 6.03 -3.92
C ALA A 40 2.82 7.41 -3.31
N ARG A 41 1.85 8.34 -3.31
CA ARG A 41 2.01 9.65 -2.63
C ARG A 41 2.19 9.49 -1.13
N ALA A 42 1.40 8.61 -0.50
CA ALA A 42 1.49 8.34 0.93
C ALA A 42 2.82 7.65 1.31
N LEU A 43 3.35 6.78 0.45
CA LEU A 43 4.64 6.11 0.67
C LEU A 43 5.85 7.02 0.46
N ARG A 44 5.74 8.00 -0.43
CA ARG A 44 6.79 9.00 -0.70
C ARG A 44 7.07 9.85 0.52
N ASP A 45 6.02 10.22 1.26
CA ASP A 45 6.11 11.00 2.50
C ASP A 45 5.07 10.49 3.51
N PRO A 46 5.43 9.52 4.37
CA PRO A 46 4.53 8.95 5.37
C PRO A 46 3.91 10.00 6.30
N PHE A 47 4.60 11.12 6.53
CA PHE A 47 4.06 12.20 7.36
C PHE A 47 2.91 12.91 6.69
N ARG A 48 2.72 12.83 5.37
CA ARG A 48 1.55 13.41 4.69
C ARG A 48 0.28 12.58 4.83
N LEU A 49 0.34 11.37 5.38
CA LEU A 49 -0.82 10.49 5.52
C LEU A 49 -2.05 11.17 6.16
N PRO A 50 -1.94 11.96 7.27
CA PRO A 50 -3.08 12.65 7.86
C PRO A 50 -3.82 13.58 6.88
N TRP A 51 -3.09 14.23 5.97
CA TRP A 51 -3.66 15.13 4.97
C TRP A 51 -4.29 14.38 3.79
N LEU A 52 -3.83 13.16 3.51
CA LEU A 52 -4.39 12.29 2.47
C LEU A 52 -5.63 11.53 2.94
N LEU A 53 -5.97 11.55 4.23
CA LEU A 53 -7.13 10.81 4.76
C LEU A 53 -8.43 11.15 4.03
N LYS A 54 -8.65 12.43 3.70
CA LYS A 54 -9.84 12.84 2.95
C LYS A 54 -9.90 12.17 1.57
N ASP A 55 -8.77 12.09 0.87
CA ASP A 55 -8.70 11.46 -0.45
C ASP A 55 -8.85 9.94 -0.34
N ILE A 56 -8.30 9.34 0.73
CA ILE A 56 -8.42 7.91 1.02
C ILE A 56 -9.87 7.55 1.33
N PHE A 57 -10.58 8.31 2.17
CA PHE A 57 -11.98 8.06 2.49
C PHE A 57 -12.92 8.23 1.30
N ASN A 58 -12.57 9.13 0.37
CA ASN A 58 -13.36 9.38 -0.83
C ASN A 58 -12.99 8.45 -1.99
N LEU A 59 -12.12 7.47 -1.80
CA LEU A 59 -11.81 6.48 -2.82
C LEU A 59 -13.06 5.63 -3.11
N CYS A 60 -13.73 5.92 -4.22
CA CYS A 60 -14.75 5.06 -4.78
C CYS A 60 -14.10 3.91 -5.56
N ILE A 61 -13.64 2.89 -4.85
CA ILE A 61 -13.04 1.69 -5.47
C ILE A 61 -14.17 0.77 -5.94
N LYS A 62 -14.19 0.50 -7.24
CA LYS A 62 -15.13 -0.45 -7.82
C LYS A 62 -14.90 -1.85 -7.26
N GLU A 63 -15.96 -2.64 -7.14
CA GLU A 63 -15.89 -3.99 -6.58
C GLU A 63 -14.82 -4.85 -7.27
N GLU A 64 -14.72 -4.77 -8.61
CA GLU A 64 -13.71 -5.51 -9.37
C GLU A 64 -12.25 -5.11 -9.03
N ASP A 65 -12.04 -3.89 -8.53
CA ASP A 65 -10.72 -3.34 -8.22
C ASP A 65 -10.39 -3.45 -6.71
N GLN A 66 -11.34 -3.82 -5.84
CA GLN A 66 -11.11 -3.89 -4.39
C GLN A 66 -10.05 -4.91 -4.01
N ARG A 67 -10.08 -6.09 -4.63
CA ARG A 67 -9.08 -7.14 -4.40
C ARG A 67 -7.69 -6.66 -4.78
N GLU A 68 -7.57 -5.97 -5.91
CA GLU A 68 -6.30 -5.45 -6.39
C GLU A 68 -5.78 -4.32 -5.50
N MET A 69 -6.65 -3.42 -5.05
CA MET A 69 -6.29 -2.41 -4.05
C MET A 69 -5.74 -3.06 -2.77
N ARG A 70 -6.38 -4.12 -2.27
CA ARG A 70 -5.91 -4.79 -1.07
C ARG A 70 -4.56 -5.48 -1.29
N LEU A 71 -4.36 -6.14 -2.43
CA LEU A 71 -3.07 -6.72 -2.80
C LEU A 71 -1.97 -5.67 -2.92
N CYS A 72 -2.27 -4.51 -3.49
CA CYS A 72 -1.38 -3.35 -3.55
C CYS A 72 -0.84 -2.97 -2.16
N LEU A 73 -1.72 -2.88 -1.14
CA LEU A 73 -1.32 -2.59 0.25
C LEU A 73 -0.51 -3.73 0.89
N ILE A 74 -0.90 -4.98 0.63
CA ILE A 74 -0.21 -6.17 1.16
C ILE A 74 1.22 -6.26 0.61
N ARG A 75 1.44 -5.99 -0.68
CA ARG A 75 2.78 -5.98 -1.29
C ARG A 75 3.72 -5.00 -0.57
N VAL A 76 3.22 -3.84 -0.16
CA VAL A 76 3.99 -2.86 0.63
C VAL A 76 4.36 -3.43 2.00
N GLN A 77 3.40 -4.07 2.69
CA GLN A 77 3.64 -4.70 3.99
C GLN A 77 4.71 -5.79 3.89
N VAL A 78 4.59 -6.69 2.91
CA VAL A 78 5.56 -7.77 2.67
C VAL A 78 6.94 -7.21 2.33
N GLN A 79 7.03 -6.23 1.42
CA GLN A 79 8.31 -5.59 1.10
C GLN A 79 8.95 -4.96 2.34
N ALA A 80 8.16 -4.27 3.15
CA ALA A 80 8.66 -3.62 4.36
C ALA A 80 9.24 -4.63 5.36
N GLU A 81 8.62 -5.80 5.53
CA GLU A 81 9.18 -6.87 6.36
C GLU A 81 10.51 -7.40 5.81
N LEU A 82 10.56 -7.71 4.51
CA LEU A 82 11.75 -8.27 3.87
C LEU A 82 12.95 -7.32 3.89
N MET A 83 12.69 -6.01 3.83
CA MET A 83 13.71 -4.97 3.70
C MET A 83 13.98 -4.23 5.03
N MET A 84 13.30 -4.61 6.11
CA MET A 84 13.31 -3.89 7.39
C MET A 84 14.73 -3.65 7.92
N ASN A 85 15.62 -4.62 7.77
CA ASN A 85 17.00 -4.55 8.24
C ASN A 85 17.87 -3.53 7.47
N GLN A 86 17.45 -3.11 6.29
CA GLN A 86 18.19 -2.13 5.48
C GLN A 86 17.94 -0.69 5.95
N ASP A 87 16.71 -0.41 6.37
CA ASP A 87 16.30 0.90 6.88
C ASP A 87 15.03 0.73 7.73
N ILE A 88 15.24 0.45 9.01
CA ILE A 88 14.15 0.14 9.96
C ILE A 88 13.13 1.27 9.97
N GLN A 89 13.59 2.52 10.07
CA GLN A 89 12.69 3.67 10.18
C GLN A 89 11.83 3.81 8.92
N ARG A 90 12.45 3.78 7.73
CA ARG A 90 11.74 3.92 6.47
C ARG A 90 10.73 2.80 6.25
N PHE A 91 11.12 1.54 6.47
CA PHE A 91 10.24 0.41 6.20
C PHE A 91 9.16 0.24 7.27
N GLN A 92 9.40 0.57 8.54
CA GLN A 92 8.34 0.66 9.56
C GLN A 92 7.28 1.70 9.17
N GLN A 93 7.70 2.89 8.74
CA GLN A 93 6.76 3.94 8.33
C GLN A 93 5.95 3.52 7.09
N ARG A 94 6.58 2.89 6.09
CA ARG A 94 5.87 2.38 4.91
C ARG A 94 4.87 1.27 5.25
N ARG A 95 5.24 0.35 6.15
CA ARG A 95 4.33 -0.70 6.65
C ARG A 95 3.13 -0.07 7.37
N TYR A 96 3.37 0.91 8.25
CA TYR A 96 2.33 1.65 8.96
C TYR A 96 1.36 2.33 7.99
N VAL A 97 1.86 3.05 6.97
CA VAL A 97 1.02 3.69 5.95
C VAL A 97 0.09 2.68 5.27
N ALA A 98 0.64 1.55 4.82
CA ALA A 98 -0.14 0.52 4.14
C ALA A 98 -1.22 -0.09 5.06
N GLN A 99 -0.87 -0.37 6.32
CA GLN A 99 -1.80 -0.91 7.31
C GLN A 99 -2.93 0.07 7.64
N VAL A 100 -2.61 1.35 7.85
CA VAL A 100 -3.64 2.37 8.11
C VAL A 100 -4.60 2.48 6.93
N ILE A 101 -4.09 2.54 5.70
CA ILE A 101 -4.95 2.60 4.51
C ILE A 101 -5.81 1.33 4.40
N GLU A 102 -5.26 0.15 4.69
CA GLU A 102 -5.99 -1.11 4.64
C GLU A 102 -7.14 -1.12 5.66
N ILE A 103 -6.87 -0.72 6.90
CA ILE A 103 -7.88 -0.64 7.96
C ILE A 103 -8.98 0.36 7.57
N LEU A 104 -8.62 1.53 7.03
CA LEU A 104 -9.60 2.55 6.65
C LEU A 104 -10.53 2.11 5.52
N LEU A 105 -10.03 1.29 4.58
CA LEU A 105 -10.80 0.87 3.42
C LEU A 105 -11.53 -0.48 3.62
N PHE A 106 -10.97 -1.36 4.45
CA PHE A 106 -11.45 -2.75 4.58
C PHE A 106 -11.82 -3.15 6.01
N ASN A 107 -11.60 -2.28 7.00
CA ASN A 107 -11.85 -2.51 8.43
C ASN A 107 -11.09 -3.69 9.06
N GLU A 108 -10.07 -4.21 8.38
CA GLU A 108 -9.22 -5.30 8.88
C GLU A 108 -7.85 -5.29 8.19
N LEU A 109 -6.87 -5.97 8.79
CA LEU A 109 -5.58 -6.26 8.18
C LEU A 109 -5.55 -7.72 7.76
N LEU A 110 -5.29 -8.00 6.46
CA LEU A 110 -5.25 -9.38 5.99
C LEU A 110 -4.09 -10.17 6.61
N LEU A 111 -2.97 -9.49 6.83
CA LEU A 111 -1.75 -10.07 7.40
C LEU A 111 -1.63 -9.84 8.92
N ALA A 112 -2.72 -9.50 9.61
CA ALA A 112 -2.69 -9.44 11.07
C ALA A 112 -2.24 -10.79 11.65
N PRO A 113 -1.40 -10.81 12.70
CA PRO A 113 -1.24 -11.98 13.54
C PRO A 113 -2.62 -12.40 14.03
N ARG A 114 -3.06 -13.62 13.72
CA ARG A 114 -4.30 -14.15 14.31
C ARG A 114 -4.05 -14.33 15.79
N GLU A 115 -4.98 -13.86 16.62
CA GLU A 115 -4.96 -14.23 18.04
C GLU A 115 -4.98 -15.76 18.12
N PRO A 116 -4.17 -16.39 18.99
CA PRO A 116 -4.27 -17.82 19.21
C PRO A 116 -5.70 -18.11 19.67
N VAL A 117 -6.39 -18.96 18.92
CA VAL A 117 -7.68 -19.49 19.34
C VAL A 117 -7.39 -20.23 20.65
N GLU A 118 -7.96 -19.79 21.77
CA GLU A 118 -7.88 -20.56 23.00
C GLU A 118 -8.52 -21.93 22.72
N GLU A 119 -7.69 -22.98 22.62
CA GLU A 119 -8.13 -24.38 22.58
C GLU A 119 -8.72 -24.71 23.96
N GLY A 120 -9.96 -24.30 24.19
CA GLY A 120 -10.57 -24.46 25.50
C GLY A 120 -12.04 -24.06 25.52
N GLU A 121 -12.88 -24.80 24.79
CA GLU A 121 -14.28 -25.02 25.12
C GLU A 121 -14.84 -26.09 24.15
N ILE A 122 -14.34 -27.32 24.30
CA ILE A 122 -15.10 -28.51 23.94
C ILE A 122 -15.38 -29.22 25.27
N GLU A 123 -16.45 -28.81 25.94
CA GLU A 123 -17.10 -29.63 26.98
C GLU A 123 -18.04 -30.65 26.33
#